data_AF-A0A9D1E9C8-F1
#
_entry.id   AF-A0A9D1E9C8-F1
#
_cell.length_a   1.000
_cell.length_b   1.000
_cell.length_c   1.000
_cell.angle_alpha   90.00
_cell.angle_beta   90.00
_cell.angle_gamma   90.00
#
_symmetry.space_group_name_H-M   'P 1'
#
loop_
_entity.id
_entity.type
_entity.pdbx_description
1 polymer ?
#
loop_
_entity_poly.entity_id
_entity_poly.type
_entity_poly.pdbx_seq_one_letter_code
_entity_poly.pdbx_strand_id
1 'polypeptide(L)'
;MPAEELFHLFERLSAKNPIGYTTAVFDENFTGREKNRPCETNIICSLTSQDVMPPILYFLCKALARSQKKSAVTYGYFFGRQLPGDDFGAWHSSDLWYTYGSLNKCWRPFTEKDDQLSERMMEYFVQFIKTGNPNREGLPCWEPLTKKRFMIFDIGKCKMGRPKIGGLIKEMFFSKGPGMGM
;
A
#
# COMPACT_ATOMS: atom_id res chain seq x y z
N MET A 1 -17.59 -12.37 -6.38
CA MET A 1 -17.64 -11.66 -7.67
C MET A 1 -16.42 -12.05 -8.48
N PRO A 2 -16.55 -12.52 -9.73
CA PRO A 2 -15.41 -12.73 -10.64
C PRO A 2 -14.60 -11.45 -10.83
N ALA A 3 -13.30 -11.57 -11.11
CA ALA A 3 -12.37 -10.43 -11.18
C ALA A 3 -12.74 -9.39 -12.25
N GLU A 4 -13.30 -9.84 -13.37
CA GLU A 4 -13.76 -8.99 -14.47
C GLU A 4 -14.97 -8.13 -14.06
N GLU A 5 -15.92 -8.73 -13.35
CA GLU A 5 -17.11 -8.04 -12.85
C GLU A 5 -16.72 -7.02 -11.76
N LEU A 6 -15.73 -7.36 -10.92
CA LEU A 6 -15.15 -6.45 -9.94
C LEU A 6 -14.46 -5.24 -10.60
N PHE A 7 -13.73 -5.46 -11.70
CA PHE A 7 -13.04 -4.42 -12.45
C PHE A 7 -14.00 -3.43 -13.11
N HIS A 8 -15.05 -3.92 -13.79
CA HIS A 8 -16.06 -3.05 -14.42
C HIS A 8 -16.92 -2.29 -13.42
N LEU A 9 -17.11 -2.84 -12.22
CA LEU A 9 -17.75 -2.12 -11.13
C LEU A 9 -16.84 -0.99 -10.61
N PHE A 10 -15.55 -1.27 -10.40
CA PHE A 10 -14.56 -0.27 -10.03
C PHE A 10 -14.49 0.89 -11.03
N GLU A 11 -14.37 0.58 -12.33
CA GLU A 11 -14.27 1.56 -13.42
C GLU A 11 -15.46 2.54 -13.45
N ARG A 12 -16.69 2.02 -13.28
CA ARG A 12 -17.90 2.86 -13.23
C ARG A 12 -17.98 3.75 -12.00
N LEU A 13 -17.46 3.28 -10.86
CA LEU A 13 -17.49 4.02 -9.59
C LEU A 13 -16.40 5.10 -9.54
N SER A 14 -15.20 4.78 -10.03
CA SER A 14 -14.06 5.71 -10.07
C SER A 14 -14.32 6.90 -11.00
N ALA A 15 -15.00 6.67 -12.13
CA ALA A 15 -15.42 7.71 -13.07
C ALA A 15 -16.32 8.80 -12.44
N LYS A 16 -16.97 8.53 -11.30
CA LYS A 16 -17.87 9.47 -10.61
C LYS A 16 -17.22 10.20 -9.44
N ASN A 17 -16.05 9.77 -8.95
CA ASN A 17 -15.40 10.34 -7.77
C ASN A 17 -13.87 10.42 -7.96
N PRO A 18 -13.36 11.52 -8.55
CA PRO A 18 -11.96 11.63 -8.96
C PRO A 18 -10.93 11.77 -7.81
N ILE A 19 -11.37 11.81 -6.54
CA ILE A 19 -10.49 11.96 -5.37
C ILE A 19 -10.02 10.59 -4.83
N GLY A 20 -10.52 9.48 -5.37
CA GLY A 20 -10.34 8.12 -4.81
C GLY A 20 -9.13 7.33 -5.29
N TYR A 21 -8.05 7.94 -5.78
CA TYR A 21 -6.94 7.22 -6.43
C TYR A 21 -6.12 6.28 -5.52
N THR A 22 -6.43 6.21 -4.22
CA THR A 22 -5.65 5.39 -3.28
C THR A 22 -6.51 4.91 -2.11
N THR A 23 -7.55 4.14 -2.41
CA THR A 23 -8.23 3.33 -1.39
C THR A 23 -8.44 1.92 -1.91
N ALA A 24 -7.35 1.15 -1.97
CA ALA A 24 -7.43 -0.30 -2.12
C ALA A 24 -7.91 -0.92 -0.79
N VAL A 25 -9.19 -0.79 -0.49
CA VAL A 25 -10.01 -1.79 0.22
C VAL A 25 -11.45 -1.60 -0.26
N PHE A 26 -11.92 -2.53 -1.08
CA PHE A 26 -13.33 -2.75 -1.33
C PHE A 26 -14.03 -3.00 0.02
N ASP A 27 -14.78 -2.01 0.49
CA ASP A 27 -15.97 -2.22 1.32
C ASP A 27 -17.07 -1.43 0.62
N GLU A 28 -17.99 -2.14 -0.04
CA GLU A 28 -19.15 -1.58 -0.72
C GLU A 28 -20.09 -0.93 0.30
N ASN A 29 -19.72 0.20 0.92
CA ASN A 29 -20.67 0.99 1.69
C ASN A 29 -20.13 2.39 2.01
N PHE A 30 -20.01 3.24 0.99
CA PHE A 30 -19.73 4.66 1.23
C PHE A 30 -20.85 5.38 2.01
N THR A 31 -22.09 4.87 1.98
CA THR A 31 -23.26 5.51 2.62
C THR A 31 -24.21 4.56 3.38
N GLY A 32 -23.94 3.25 3.43
CA GLY A 32 -24.83 2.26 4.08
C GLY A 32 -24.47 1.88 5.52
N ARG A 33 -25.34 1.10 6.16
CA ARG A 33 -25.23 0.68 7.58
C ARG A 33 -24.11 -0.34 7.86
N GLU A 34 -23.50 -0.90 6.82
CA GLU A 34 -22.39 -1.86 6.95
C GLU A 34 -21.01 -1.19 6.88
N LYS A 35 -20.95 0.14 6.71
CA LYS A 35 -19.69 0.90 6.64
C LYS A 35 -18.79 0.59 7.83
N ASN A 36 -17.54 0.22 7.56
CA ASN A 36 -16.52 -0.14 8.54
C ASN A 36 -16.79 -1.46 9.30
N ARG A 37 -17.74 -2.29 8.87
CA ARG A 37 -17.88 -3.61 9.46
C ARG A 37 -16.72 -4.52 9.05
N PRO A 38 -16.29 -5.44 9.92
CA PRO A 38 -15.36 -6.47 9.54
C PRO A 38 -15.90 -7.29 8.36
N CYS A 39 -15.04 -7.63 7.41
CA CYS A 39 -15.38 -8.46 6.26
C CYS A 39 -14.52 -9.73 6.28
N GLU A 40 -14.98 -10.78 5.62
CA GLU A 40 -14.29 -12.09 5.62
C GLU A 40 -13.15 -12.17 4.60
N THR A 41 -12.86 -11.05 3.91
CA THR A 41 -11.81 -10.99 2.89
C THR A 41 -10.52 -10.49 3.50
N ASN A 42 -9.41 -11.20 3.23
CA ASN A 42 -8.09 -10.74 3.64
C ASN A 42 -7.74 -9.42 2.96
N ILE A 43 -6.98 -8.57 3.63
CA ILE A 43 -6.70 -7.20 3.19
C ILE A 43 -5.20 -6.95 3.15
N ILE A 44 -4.72 -6.25 2.13
CA ILE A 44 -3.43 -5.55 2.17
C ILE A 44 -3.73 -4.05 2.33
N CYS A 45 -3.12 -3.40 3.32
CA CYS A 45 -3.11 -1.95 3.45
C CYS A 45 -1.68 -1.42 3.49
N SER A 46 -1.50 -0.14 3.20
CA SER A 46 -0.17 0.44 3.07
C SER A 46 -0.12 1.91 3.38
N LEU A 47 1.11 2.40 3.47
CA LEU A 47 1.46 3.79 3.52
C LEU A 47 2.85 3.97 2.92
N THR A 48 3.10 5.13 2.33
CA THR A 48 4.42 5.50 1.84
C THR A 48 5.16 6.39 2.85
N SER A 49 6.47 6.57 2.71
CA SER A 49 7.26 7.36 3.67
C SER A 49 6.93 8.86 3.66
N GLN A 50 6.65 9.44 2.50
CA GLN A 50 6.28 10.85 2.27
C GLN A 50 4.81 10.99 1.88
N ASP A 51 3.94 10.14 2.43
CA ASP A 51 2.49 10.21 2.21
C ASP A 51 1.88 11.52 2.74
N VAL A 52 0.61 11.80 2.42
CA VAL A 52 -0.07 13.06 2.80
C VAL A 52 -0.16 13.21 4.33
N MET A 53 -0.45 12.13 5.05
CA MET A 53 -0.56 12.13 6.52
C MET A 53 0.01 10.83 7.13
N PRO A 54 1.34 10.61 7.05
CA PRO A 54 1.96 9.33 7.37
C PRO A 54 1.68 8.79 8.79
N PRO A 55 1.71 9.59 9.87
CA PRO A 55 1.42 9.06 11.20
C PRO A 55 -0.05 8.64 11.34
N ILE A 56 -0.98 9.38 10.73
CA ILE A 56 -2.41 9.06 10.79
C ILE A 56 -2.69 7.79 9.99
N LEU A 57 -2.15 7.67 8.77
CA LEU A 57 -2.26 6.45 7.96
C LEU A 57 -1.65 5.23 8.65
N TYR A 58 -0.52 5.39 9.34
CA TYR A 58 0.07 4.32 10.17
C TYR A 58 -0.88 3.83 11.26
N PHE A 59 -1.57 4.74 11.95
CA PHE A 59 -2.57 4.37 12.96
C PHE A 59 -3.82 3.76 12.34
N LEU A 60 -4.30 4.27 11.21
CA LEU A 60 -5.45 3.75 10.49
C LEU A 60 -5.21 2.31 10.00
N CYS A 61 -4.05 2.01 9.40
CA CYS A 61 -3.69 0.64 9.02
C CYS A 61 -3.76 -0.32 10.22
N LYS A 62 -3.26 0.12 11.39
CA LYS A 62 -3.31 -0.68 12.62
C LYS A 62 -4.71 -0.74 13.23
N ALA A 63 -5.55 0.25 13.02
CA ALA A 63 -6.95 0.23 13.45
C ALA A 63 -7.74 -0.78 12.61
N LEU A 64 -7.55 -0.76 11.30
CA LEU A 64 -8.13 -1.72 10.35
C LEU A 64 -7.74 -3.16 10.71
N ALA A 65 -6.45 -3.43 10.92
CA ALA A 65 -6.01 -4.78 11.31
C ALA A 65 -6.61 -5.26 12.65
N ARG A 66 -6.98 -4.33 13.54
CA ARG A 66 -7.66 -4.68 14.80
C ARG A 66 -9.14 -4.94 14.59
N SER A 67 -9.83 -4.15 13.76
CA SER A 67 -11.25 -4.36 13.49
C SER A 67 -11.47 -5.69 12.75
N GLN A 68 -10.58 -6.07 11.85
CA GLN A 68 -10.67 -7.29 11.06
C GLN A 68 -10.22 -8.57 11.78
N LYS A 69 -9.62 -8.48 12.98
CA LYS A 69 -8.91 -9.59 13.66
C LYS A 69 -9.72 -10.91 13.77
N LYS A 70 -11.05 -10.83 13.87
CA LYS A 70 -11.93 -12.01 14.00
C LYS A 70 -12.52 -12.49 12.68
N SER A 71 -12.40 -11.73 11.61
CA SER A 71 -13.06 -11.97 10.32
C SER A 71 -12.07 -12.30 9.21
N ALA A 72 -10.91 -11.64 9.19
CA ALA A 72 -9.93 -11.82 8.14
C ALA A 72 -8.51 -11.42 8.59
N VAL A 73 -7.53 -11.77 7.77
CA VAL A 73 -6.13 -11.40 7.97
C VAL A 73 -5.84 -10.10 7.23
N THR A 74 -5.35 -9.09 7.96
CA THR A 74 -4.81 -7.87 7.37
C THR A 74 -3.29 -7.92 7.33
N TYR A 75 -2.71 -7.70 6.17
CA TYR A 75 -1.29 -7.51 5.91
C TYR A 75 -1.01 -6.03 5.68
N GLY A 76 0.15 -5.57 6.14
CA GLY A 76 0.57 -4.18 5.99
C GLY A 76 1.93 -4.07 5.33
N TYR A 77 2.12 -3.15 4.39
CA TYR A 77 3.47 -2.76 3.94
C TYR A 77 3.74 -1.27 4.12
N PHE A 78 5.02 -0.93 4.18
CA PHE A 78 5.53 0.42 4.19
C PHE A 78 6.49 0.57 3.02
N PHE A 79 6.17 1.47 2.09
CA PHE A 79 7.01 1.74 0.95
C PHE A 79 7.95 2.93 1.26
N GLY A 80 9.25 2.63 1.35
CA GLY A 80 10.26 3.59 1.78
C GLY A 80 11.28 3.97 0.71
N ARG A 81 11.15 3.43 -0.50
CA ARG A 81 12.05 3.72 -1.61
C ARG A 81 11.88 5.18 -2.03
N GLN A 82 12.93 5.98 -1.80
CA GLN A 82 13.03 7.34 -2.31
C GLN A 82 13.16 7.32 -3.84
N LEU A 83 12.17 7.85 -4.56
CA LEU A 83 12.14 7.73 -6.02
C LEU A 83 13.28 8.52 -6.67
N PRO A 84 13.87 8.01 -7.76
CA PRO A 84 14.88 8.76 -8.50
C PRO A 84 14.22 9.84 -9.39
N GLY A 85 15.02 10.83 -9.77
CA GLY A 85 14.62 11.92 -10.67
C GLY A 85 14.18 13.22 -9.98
N ASP A 86 13.83 13.17 -8.69
CA ASP A 86 13.53 14.34 -7.86
C ASP A 86 13.76 14.03 -6.36
N ASP A 87 13.54 15.03 -5.51
CA ASP A 87 13.72 14.94 -4.04
C ASP A 87 12.38 14.76 -3.30
N PHE A 88 11.32 14.32 -3.98
CA PHE A 88 9.98 14.18 -3.38
C PHE A 88 9.81 12.90 -2.57
N GLY A 89 10.79 11.99 -2.64
CA GLY A 89 10.78 10.74 -1.89
C GLY A 89 9.66 9.80 -2.32
N ALA A 90 9.17 8.99 -1.38
CA ALA A 90 8.10 8.03 -1.60
C ALA A 90 6.74 8.66 -1.24
N TRP A 91 6.25 9.52 -2.11
CA TRP A 91 5.00 10.25 -1.92
C TRP A 91 3.75 9.40 -2.21
N HIS A 92 2.57 9.95 -1.95
CA HIS A 92 1.29 9.26 -2.06
C HIS A 92 1.06 8.62 -3.44
N SER A 93 0.85 7.30 -3.53
CA SER A 93 0.69 6.55 -4.80
C SER A 93 1.97 6.32 -5.61
N SER A 94 3.14 6.74 -5.12
CA SER A 94 4.42 6.52 -5.83
C SER A 94 4.84 5.05 -5.91
N ASP A 95 4.29 4.21 -5.03
CA ASP A 95 4.49 2.76 -5.02
C ASP A 95 3.73 2.05 -6.15
N LEU A 96 2.73 2.70 -6.76
CA LEU A 96 1.90 2.09 -7.80
C LEU A 96 2.69 1.69 -9.05
N TRP A 97 3.75 2.43 -9.40
CA TRP A 97 4.62 2.04 -10.51
C TRP A 97 5.30 0.69 -10.28
N TYR A 98 5.60 0.35 -9.02
CA TYR A 98 6.19 -0.93 -8.63
C TYR A 98 5.13 -2.02 -8.52
N THR A 99 3.94 -1.73 -7.96
CA THR A 99 2.88 -2.74 -7.82
C THR A 99 2.34 -3.21 -9.18
N TYR A 100 2.36 -2.34 -10.19
CA TYR A 100 1.86 -2.64 -11.54
C TYR A 100 2.95 -3.00 -12.56
N GLY A 101 4.24 -3.00 -12.19
CA GLY A 101 5.32 -3.28 -13.13
C GLY A 101 5.46 -2.26 -14.25
N SER A 102 5.13 -0.98 -13.99
CA SER A 102 5.03 0.08 -14.99
C SER A 102 6.15 1.13 -14.89
N LEU A 103 7.32 0.74 -14.35
CA LEU A 103 8.48 1.63 -14.19
C LEU A 103 8.91 2.31 -15.50
N ASN A 104 8.76 1.62 -16.64
CA ASN A 104 9.09 2.15 -17.97
C ASN A 104 8.05 3.11 -18.57
N LYS A 105 6.99 3.47 -17.82
CA LYS A 105 5.89 4.33 -18.28
C LYS A 105 5.95 5.76 -17.74
N CYS A 106 7.09 6.17 -17.16
CA CYS A 106 7.29 7.56 -16.74
C CYS A 106 8.71 8.05 -17.03
N TRP A 107 8.96 9.33 -16.78
CA TRP A 107 10.24 10.00 -17.06
C TRP A 107 11.35 9.67 -16.03
N ARG A 108 11.01 8.98 -14.94
CA ARG A 108 11.95 8.77 -13.83
C ARG A 108 13.06 7.81 -14.24
N PRO A 109 14.32 8.09 -13.84
CA PRO A 109 15.45 7.24 -14.18
C PRO A 109 15.55 6.07 -13.19
N PHE A 110 14.60 5.13 -13.28
CA PHE A 110 14.65 3.89 -12.51
C PHE A 110 15.85 3.03 -12.90
N THR A 111 16.34 2.27 -11.94
CA THR A 111 17.50 1.39 -12.08
C THR A 111 17.08 -0.08 -12.06
N GLU A 112 17.99 -0.99 -12.43
CA GLU A 112 17.76 -2.43 -12.32
C GLU A 112 17.34 -2.87 -10.90
N LYS A 113 17.82 -2.17 -9.86
CA LYS A 113 17.38 -2.45 -8.48
C LYS A 113 15.91 -2.10 -8.24
N ASP A 114 15.38 -1.11 -8.95
CA ASP A 114 13.97 -0.75 -8.92
C ASP A 114 13.13 -1.82 -9.64
N ASP A 115 13.62 -2.34 -10.77
CA ASP A 115 12.99 -3.48 -11.47
C ASP A 115 12.91 -4.71 -10.55
N GLN A 116 14.01 -5.08 -9.88
CA GLN A 116 14.03 -6.18 -8.91
C GLN A 116 13.07 -5.96 -7.74
N LEU A 117 12.94 -4.72 -7.26
CA LEU A 117 11.98 -4.38 -6.21
C LEU A 117 10.54 -4.51 -6.70
N SER A 118 10.26 -4.03 -7.92
CA SER A 118 8.97 -4.12 -8.59
C SER A 118 8.54 -5.58 -8.79
N GLU A 119 9.43 -6.41 -9.33
CA GLU A 119 9.22 -7.85 -9.46
C GLU A 119 8.87 -8.47 -8.11
N ARG A 120 9.68 -8.23 -7.08
CA ARG A 120 9.44 -8.74 -5.73
C ARG A 120 8.07 -8.33 -5.18
N MET A 121 7.69 -7.07 -5.36
CA MET A 121 6.37 -6.58 -4.95
C MET A 121 5.28 -7.35 -5.68
N MET A 122 5.31 -7.39 -7.02
CA MET A 122 4.34 -8.11 -7.84
C MET A 122 4.21 -9.58 -7.44
N GLU A 123 5.30 -10.26 -7.11
CA GLU A 123 5.27 -11.65 -6.65
C GLU A 123 4.41 -11.84 -5.39
N TYR A 124 4.51 -10.94 -4.41
CA TYR A 124 3.65 -10.96 -3.22
C TYR A 124 2.19 -10.65 -3.56
N PHE A 125 1.94 -9.62 -4.38
CA PHE A 125 0.58 -9.20 -4.72
C PHE A 125 -0.15 -10.27 -5.54
N VAL A 126 0.50 -10.86 -6.55
CA VAL A 126 -0.06 -11.96 -7.34
C VAL A 126 -0.35 -13.17 -6.46
N GLN A 127 0.56 -13.52 -5.54
CA GLN A 127 0.36 -14.63 -4.61
C GLN A 127 -0.83 -14.37 -3.67
N PHE A 128 -0.96 -13.14 -3.18
CA PHE A 128 -2.09 -12.71 -2.37
C PHE A 128 -3.41 -12.76 -3.14
N ILE A 129 -3.45 -12.28 -4.38
CA ILE A 129 -4.65 -12.33 -5.23
C ILE A 129 -5.09 -13.80 -5.45
N LYS A 130 -4.13 -14.71 -5.66
CA LYS A 130 -4.42 -16.14 -5.89
C LYS A 130 -4.92 -16.88 -4.65
N THR A 131 -4.43 -16.52 -3.46
CA THR A 131 -4.56 -17.40 -2.27
C THR A 131 -5.07 -16.70 -1.01
N GLY A 132 -5.19 -15.38 -1.03
CA GLY A 132 -5.44 -14.56 0.16
C GLY A 132 -4.25 -14.45 1.12
N ASN A 133 -3.10 -15.05 0.80
CA ASN A 133 -1.87 -15.02 1.61
C ASN A 133 -0.70 -14.57 0.73
N PRO A 134 0.06 -13.52 1.06
CA PRO A 134 1.14 -13.04 0.19
C PRO A 134 2.36 -13.97 0.18
N ASN A 135 2.48 -14.91 1.13
CA ASN A 135 3.69 -15.71 1.32
C ASN A 135 3.87 -16.79 0.23
N ARG A 136 5.10 -16.93 -0.26
CA ARG A 136 5.57 -18.03 -1.12
C ARG A 136 7.03 -18.38 -0.81
N GLU A 137 7.46 -19.55 -1.25
CA GLU A 137 8.85 -19.99 -1.15
C GLU A 137 9.81 -19.01 -1.86
N GLY A 138 11.00 -18.81 -1.28
CA GLY A 138 12.02 -17.89 -1.79
C GLY A 138 11.82 -16.41 -1.42
N LEU A 139 10.68 -16.05 -0.80
CA LEU A 139 10.43 -14.69 -0.32
C LEU A 139 10.50 -14.59 1.21
N PRO A 140 10.95 -13.43 1.76
CA PRO A 140 10.79 -13.12 3.17
C PRO A 140 9.35 -13.31 3.65
N CYS A 141 9.17 -13.88 4.83
CA CYS A 141 7.84 -14.05 5.41
C CYS A 141 7.19 -12.69 5.69
N TRP A 142 5.99 -12.49 5.15
CA TRP A 142 5.12 -11.35 5.41
C TRP A 142 4.11 -11.70 6.50
N GLU A 143 4.39 -11.22 7.71
CA GLU A 143 3.54 -11.46 8.88
C GLU A 143 2.27 -10.58 8.85
N PRO A 144 1.14 -11.07 9.41
CA PRO A 144 -0.05 -10.25 9.60
C PRO A 144 0.22 -8.97 10.40
N LEU A 145 -0.45 -7.88 10.02
CA LEU A 145 -0.32 -6.55 10.64
C LEU A 145 -0.80 -6.52 12.10
N THR A 146 -1.53 -7.54 12.56
CA THR A 146 -1.85 -7.75 13.99
C THR A 146 -0.59 -7.86 14.87
N LYS A 147 0.56 -8.25 14.30
CA LYS A 147 1.89 -8.24 14.95
C LYS A 147 2.50 -6.82 15.05
N LYS A 148 1.80 -5.80 14.55
CA LYS A 148 2.21 -4.39 14.52
C LYS A 148 3.55 -4.20 13.80
N ARG A 149 3.78 -4.98 12.74
CA ARG A 149 4.94 -4.91 11.85
C ARG A 149 4.43 -4.82 10.41
N PHE A 150 5.20 -4.14 9.57
CA PHE A 150 4.92 -3.94 8.15
C PHE A 150 5.98 -4.66 7.34
N MET A 151 5.63 -5.17 6.18
CA MET A 151 6.63 -5.49 5.16
C MET A 151 7.23 -4.18 4.66
N ILE A 152 8.54 -3.99 4.83
CA ILE A 152 9.23 -2.81 4.32
C ILE A 152 9.66 -3.12 2.90
N PHE A 153 9.24 -2.29 1.95
CA PHE A 153 9.74 -2.29 0.58
C PHE A 153 10.66 -1.08 0.38
N ASP A 154 11.94 -1.37 0.20
CA ASP A 154 13.00 -0.42 -0.12
C ASP A 154 14.08 -1.16 -0.91
N ILE A 155 14.97 -0.44 -1.57
CA ILE A 155 16.02 -1.01 -2.43
C ILE A 155 16.93 -1.94 -1.61
N GLY A 156 17.03 -3.19 -2.06
CA GLY A 156 17.79 -4.25 -1.37
C GLY A 156 17.23 -4.64 0.00
N LYS A 157 16.04 -4.16 0.38
CA LYS A 157 15.42 -4.40 1.68
C LYS A 157 13.96 -4.77 1.49
N CYS A 158 13.70 -6.06 1.41
CA CYS A 158 12.37 -6.63 1.61
C CYS A 158 12.38 -7.39 2.95
N LYS A 159 11.82 -6.78 4.00
CA LYS A 159 11.81 -7.40 5.33
C LYS A 159 10.73 -6.87 6.24
N MET A 160 10.32 -7.67 7.21
CA MET A 160 9.41 -7.22 8.27
C MET A 160 10.08 -6.21 9.21
N GLY A 161 9.43 -5.06 9.39
CA GLY A 161 9.94 -3.95 10.21
C GLY A 161 8.84 -3.10 10.83
N ARG A 162 9.26 -2.03 11.50
CA ARG A 162 8.35 -1.00 12.02
C ARG A 162 8.81 0.36 11.52
N PRO A 163 7.98 1.09 10.77
CA PRO A 163 8.23 2.50 10.49
C PRO A 163 8.44 3.27 11.79
N LYS A 164 9.47 4.12 11.84
CA LYS A 164 9.76 4.93 13.01
C LYS A 164 8.77 6.09 13.07
N ILE A 165 7.92 6.13 14.10
CA ILE A 165 6.88 7.17 14.28
C ILE A 165 7.49 8.57 14.27
N GLY A 166 8.62 8.79 14.94
CA GLY A 166 9.31 10.08 14.91
C GLY A 166 9.75 10.50 13.50
N GLY A 167 10.11 9.53 12.65
CA GLY A 167 10.37 9.78 11.23
C GLY A 167 9.10 10.22 10.50
N LEU A 168 7.99 9.49 10.68
CA LEU A 168 6.70 9.84 10.06
C LEU A 168 6.18 11.22 10.47
N ILE A 169 6.36 11.59 11.75
CA ILE A 169 5.98 12.92 12.26
C ILE A 169 6.86 13.99 11.61
N LYS A 170 8.18 13.75 11.50
CA LYS A 170 9.08 14.68 10.81
C LYS A 170 8.65 14.89 9.36
N GLU A 171 8.34 13.81 8.64
CA GLU A 171 7.85 13.93 7.26
C GLU A 171 6.55 14.73 7.19
N MET A 172 5.59 14.53 8.09
CA MET A 172 4.33 15.29 8.09
C MET A 172 4.53 16.83 8.15
N PHE A 173 5.58 17.31 8.83
CA PHE A 173 5.85 18.75 8.95
C PHE A 173 6.89 19.29 7.96
N PHE A 174 7.72 18.42 7.39
CA PHE A 174 8.87 18.81 6.56
C PHE A 174 8.94 18.08 5.22
N SER A 175 7.88 17.37 4.82
CA SER A 175 7.82 16.62 3.56
C SER A 175 7.95 17.56 2.39
N LYS A 176 8.79 17.17 1.43
CA LYS A 176 8.89 17.80 0.12
C LYS A 176 7.88 17.24 -0.88
N GLY A 177 7.09 16.22 -0.50
CA GLY A 177 6.17 15.53 -1.41
C GLY A 177 5.12 16.45 -2.04
N PRO A 178 4.65 16.15 -3.25
CA PRO A 178 3.61 16.92 -3.93
C PRO A 178 2.33 16.96 -3.07
N GLY A 179 1.86 18.17 -2.73
CA GLY A 179 0.60 18.39 -2.00
C GLY A 179 0.70 18.98 -0.59
N MET A 180 1.90 19.22 -0.04
CA MET A 180 2.07 19.91 1.25
C MET A 180 2.79 21.27 1.17
N GLY A 181 3.11 21.74 -0.03
CA GLY A 181 3.54 23.13 -0.25
C GLY A 181 2.32 24.05 -0.35
N MET A 182 2.01 24.76 0.74
CA MET A 182 1.48 26.13 0.63
C MET A 182 2.65 27.08 0.44
#